data_AF-A0A0K8W166-F1
#
_entry.id   AF-A0A0K8W166-F1
#
_cell.length_a   1.000
_cell.length_b   1.000
_cell.length_c   1.000
_cell.angle_alpha   90.00
_cell.angle_beta   90.00
_cell.angle_gamma   90.00
#
_symmetry.space_group_name_H-M   'P 1'
#
loop_
_entity.id
_entity.type
_entity.pdbx_description
1 polymer ?
#
loop_
_entity_poly.entity_id
_entity_poly.type
_entity_poly.pdbx_seq_one_letter_code
_entity_poly.pdbx_strand_id
1 'polypeptide(L)'
;MNTRGTYELIKIAEILKHLKVFMHVSTTYCYPNRRVIEEQFYPPYADWRTTIKLAETYDTELLNVFNLKYGDFQPNTYTFTKSLAEQIIKEYKDKLPLLIFRPSIVISSIEEPVPGWVDNFNGPIGMLVACGIGIFRTSYGEPNIISDFVPVDIVVRAMLIATYRKGLENRDNDEPKLEVVNGAASKIRPITTGEVIEIGKKSYKRNSF
;
A
#
# COMPACT_ATOMS: atom_id res chain seq x y z
N MET A 1 -8.40 -4.92 11.13
CA MET A 1 -7.19 -4.16 11.50
C MET A 1 -7.05 -2.87 10.70
N ASN A 2 -6.79 -2.90 9.39
CA ASN A 2 -6.52 -1.71 8.56
C ASN A 2 -7.58 -0.59 8.69
N THR A 3 -8.85 -0.91 8.43
CA THR A 3 -9.94 0.09 8.42
C THR A 3 -10.27 0.60 9.83
N ARG A 4 -10.62 -0.30 10.75
CA ARG A 4 -10.93 0.05 12.15
C ARG A 4 -9.77 0.77 12.85
N GLY A 5 -8.53 0.29 12.69
CA GLY A 5 -7.35 0.91 13.27
C GLY A 5 -7.09 2.32 12.73
N THR A 6 -7.32 2.55 11.43
CA THR A 6 -7.24 3.91 10.85
C THR A 6 -8.26 4.85 11.50
N TYR A 7 -9.50 4.38 11.71
CA TYR A 7 -10.53 5.18 12.39
C TYR A 7 -10.12 5.55 13.82
N GLU A 8 -9.64 4.59 14.61
CA GLU A 8 -9.18 4.87 16.00
C GLU A 8 -8.01 5.85 16.03
N LEU A 9 -7.03 5.71 15.13
CA LEU A 9 -5.90 6.64 15.03
C LEU A 9 -6.35 8.05 14.62
N ILE A 10 -7.37 8.18 13.78
CA ILE A 10 -7.98 9.47 13.45
C ILE A 10 -8.64 10.10 14.67
N LYS A 11 -9.33 9.30 15.51
CA LYS A 11 -9.91 9.79 16.77
C LYS A 11 -8.85 10.27 17.76
N ILE A 12 -7.72 9.57 17.83
CA ILE A 12 -6.57 10.02 18.61
C ILE A 12 -5.98 11.29 17.99
N ALA A 13 -5.89 11.39 16.66
CA ALA A 13 -5.37 12.58 16.00
C ALA A 13 -6.22 13.85 16.27
N GLU A 14 -7.55 13.72 16.37
CA GLU A 14 -8.46 14.84 16.70
C GLU A 14 -8.16 15.48 18.07
N ILE A 15 -7.57 14.74 19.03
CA ILE A 15 -7.23 15.28 20.36
C ILE A 15 -5.82 15.89 20.43
N LEU A 16 -4.99 15.74 19.39
CA LEU A 16 -3.60 16.22 19.36
C LEU A 16 -3.52 17.69 18.93
N LYS A 17 -3.42 18.59 19.91
CA LYS A 17 -3.40 20.06 19.70
C LYS A 17 -2.29 20.59 18.80
N HIS A 18 -1.16 19.88 18.75
CA HIS A 18 0.03 20.30 18.01
C HIS A 18 0.37 19.36 16.85
N LEU A 19 -0.59 18.55 16.40
CA LEU A 19 -0.39 17.66 15.26
C LEU A 19 -0.08 18.47 14.00
N LYS A 20 1.12 18.28 13.44
CA LYS A 20 1.58 18.97 12.23
C LYS A 20 1.10 18.28 10.96
N VAL A 21 1.28 16.96 10.88
CA VAL A 21 0.87 16.12 9.75
C VAL A 21 0.45 14.75 10.27
N PHE A 22 -0.60 14.18 9.68
CA PHE A 22 -0.96 12.78 9.83
C PHE A 22 -0.90 12.13 8.45
N MET A 23 0.10 11.28 8.24
CA MET A 23 0.25 10.52 7.01
C MET A 23 -0.41 9.14 7.15
N HIS A 24 -1.37 8.85 6.27
CA HIS A 24 -1.90 7.50 6.10
C HIS A 24 -1.16 6.79 4.96
N VAL A 25 -0.54 5.65 5.29
CA VAL A 25 0.10 4.80 4.29
C VAL A 25 -0.94 3.82 3.71
N SER A 26 -1.28 4.04 2.45
CA SER A 26 -2.23 3.24 1.67
C SER A 26 -1.47 2.30 0.71
N THR A 27 -1.95 2.13 -0.52
CA THR A 27 -1.25 1.43 -1.61
C THR A 27 -1.80 1.86 -2.97
N THR A 28 -0.98 1.78 -4.03
CA THR A 28 -1.46 2.01 -5.41
C THR A 28 -2.45 0.95 -5.89
N TYR A 29 -2.58 -0.17 -5.18
CA TYR A 29 -3.47 -1.29 -5.53
C TYR A 29 -4.90 -1.18 -4.95
N CYS A 30 -5.26 -0.07 -4.31
CA CYS A 30 -6.59 0.12 -3.69
C CYS A 30 -7.75 0.11 -4.69
N TYR A 31 -7.50 0.43 -5.97
CA TYR A 31 -8.54 0.61 -6.99
C TYR A 31 -8.25 -0.28 -8.21
N PRO A 32 -8.42 -1.62 -8.08
CA PRO A 32 -8.02 -2.60 -9.08
C PRO A 32 -8.73 -2.46 -10.43
N ASN A 33 -9.93 -1.86 -10.45
CA ASN A 33 -10.71 -1.65 -11.67
C ASN A 33 -10.18 -0.48 -12.54
N ARG A 34 -9.08 0.17 -12.13
CA ARG A 34 -8.48 1.29 -12.84
C ARG A 34 -7.09 0.91 -13.35
N ARG A 35 -6.86 1.16 -14.64
CA ARG A 35 -5.55 0.97 -15.28
C ARG A 35 -4.55 2.05 -14.89
N VAL A 36 -5.03 3.26 -14.66
CA VAL A 36 -4.20 4.41 -14.26
C VAL A 36 -4.74 4.91 -12.92
N ILE A 37 -3.84 4.95 -11.94
CA ILE A 37 -4.10 5.49 -10.61
C ILE A 37 -3.45 6.86 -10.54
N GLU A 38 -4.29 7.87 -10.46
CA GLU A 38 -3.91 9.26 -10.29
C GLU A 38 -3.88 9.62 -8.80
N GLU A 39 -3.26 10.76 -8.50
CA GLU A 39 -3.15 11.35 -7.17
C GLU A 39 -4.46 12.04 -6.76
N GLN A 40 -5.54 11.25 -6.77
CA GLN A 40 -6.89 11.71 -6.43
C GLN A 40 -7.67 10.65 -5.63
N PHE A 41 -8.83 11.07 -5.14
CA PHE A 41 -9.81 10.20 -4.51
C PHE A 41 -10.72 9.55 -5.54
N TYR A 42 -11.10 8.33 -5.24
CA TYR A 42 -12.09 7.61 -6.02
C TYR A 42 -13.33 7.31 -5.17
N PRO A 43 -14.49 7.06 -5.81
CA PRO A 43 -15.68 6.63 -5.12
C PRO A 43 -15.43 5.36 -4.28
N PRO A 44 -16.05 5.27 -3.09
CA PRO A 44 -15.96 4.08 -2.26
C PRO A 44 -16.63 2.88 -2.94
N TYR A 45 -16.08 1.69 -2.74
CA TYR A 45 -16.75 0.44 -3.15
C TYR A 45 -17.80 -0.04 -2.13
N ALA A 46 -17.63 0.33 -0.87
CA ALA A 46 -18.53 0.02 0.23
C ALA A 46 -18.43 1.08 1.34
N ASP A 47 -19.45 1.16 2.19
CA ASP A 47 -19.43 2.02 3.38
C ASP A 47 -18.57 1.41 4.50
N TRP A 48 -17.54 2.13 4.92
CA TRP A 48 -16.56 1.65 5.89
C TRP A 48 -17.17 1.41 7.28
N ARG A 49 -18.20 2.18 7.68
CA ARG A 49 -18.89 2.00 8.98
C ARG A 49 -19.64 0.68 9.02
N THR A 50 -20.37 0.39 7.94
CA THR A 50 -21.07 -0.88 7.75
C THR A 50 -20.07 -2.04 7.73
N THR A 51 -18.95 -1.91 7.02
CA THR A 51 -17.92 -2.97 7.00
C THR A 51 -17.36 -3.25 8.39
N ILE A 52 -17.04 -2.22 9.17
CA ILE A 52 -16.58 -2.37 10.57
C ILE A 52 -17.66 -3.10 11.39
N LYS A 53 -18.91 -2.63 11.31
CA LYS A 53 -20.02 -3.23 12.06
C LYS A 53 -20.18 -4.71 11.72
N LEU A 54 -20.14 -5.08 10.44
CA LEU A 54 -20.21 -6.48 10.02
C LEU A 54 -19.07 -7.30 10.63
N ALA A 55 -17.84 -6.80 10.52
CA ALA A 55 -16.65 -7.48 11.03
C ALA A 55 -16.63 -7.66 12.56
N GLU A 56 -17.35 -6.83 13.31
CA GLU A 56 -17.45 -6.90 14.78
C GLU A 56 -18.69 -7.64 15.27
N THR A 57 -19.68 -7.83 14.41
CA THR A 57 -20.94 -8.50 14.76
C THR A 57 -20.86 -10.00 14.54
N TYR A 58 -20.19 -10.44 13.46
CA TYR A 58 -20.20 -11.82 13.01
C TYR A 58 -18.85 -12.50 13.21
N ASP A 59 -18.87 -13.82 13.37
CA ASP A 59 -17.68 -14.65 13.47
C ASP A 59 -16.96 -14.80 12.11
N THR A 60 -15.73 -15.31 12.16
CA THR A 60 -14.87 -15.41 10.97
C THR A 60 -15.40 -16.38 9.92
N GLU A 61 -16.08 -17.46 10.30
CA GLU A 61 -16.61 -18.44 9.35
C GLU A 61 -17.73 -17.80 8.51
N LEU A 62 -18.66 -17.14 9.16
CA LEU A 62 -19.73 -16.42 8.50
C LEU A 62 -19.20 -15.26 7.65
N LEU A 63 -18.22 -14.50 8.15
CA LEU A 63 -17.56 -13.43 7.39
C LEU A 63 -16.84 -13.96 6.13
N ASN A 64 -16.22 -15.14 6.18
CA ASN A 64 -15.59 -15.74 5.01
C ASN A 64 -16.61 -16.04 3.92
N VAL A 65 -17.78 -16.58 4.28
CA VAL A 65 -18.88 -16.82 3.33
C VAL A 65 -19.40 -15.49 2.76
N PHE A 66 -19.65 -14.50 3.60
CA PHE A 66 -20.11 -13.18 3.14
C PHE A 66 -19.09 -12.48 2.23
N ASN A 67 -17.81 -12.59 2.52
CA ASN A 67 -16.74 -11.94 1.77
C ASN A 67 -16.71 -12.40 0.30
N LEU A 68 -17.14 -13.63 0.00
CA LEU A 68 -17.28 -14.13 -1.38
C LEU A 68 -18.16 -13.24 -2.26
N LYS A 69 -19.14 -12.54 -1.66
CA LYS A 69 -20.00 -11.59 -2.38
C LYS A 69 -19.68 -10.14 -2.08
N TYR A 70 -19.36 -9.84 -0.82
CA TYR A 70 -19.15 -8.48 -0.35
C TYR A 70 -17.82 -7.87 -0.82
N GLY A 71 -16.80 -8.69 -1.08
CA GLY A 71 -15.46 -8.25 -1.49
C GLY A 71 -15.10 -8.53 -2.96
N ASP A 72 -16.03 -9.05 -3.76
CA ASP A 72 -15.77 -9.59 -5.13
C ASP A 72 -15.18 -8.57 -6.13
N PHE A 73 -15.35 -7.27 -5.85
CA PHE A 73 -14.74 -6.20 -6.65
C PHE A 73 -13.27 -5.90 -6.29
N GLN A 74 -12.67 -6.65 -5.35
CA GLN A 74 -11.29 -6.50 -4.88
C GLN A 74 -10.53 -7.82 -5.01
N PRO A 75 -9.25 -7.79 -5.38
CA PRO A 75 -8.43 -9.01 -5.51
C PRO A 75 -8.20 -9.70 -4.16
N ASN A 76 -8.24 -8.97 -3.05
CA ASN A 76 -8.10 -9.50 -1.71
C ASN A 76 -8.64 -8.52 -0.64
N THR A 77 -8.72 -9.00 0.60
CA THR A 77 -9.19 -8.21 1.75
C THR A 77 -8.24 -7.08 2.13
N TYR A 78 -6.94 -7.19 1.82
CA TYR A 78 -5.96 -6.14 2.10
C TYR A 78 -6.23 -4.88 1.26
N THR A 79 -6.33 -5.01 -0.07
CA THR A 79 -6.61 -3.87 -0.96
C THR A 79 -7.99 -3.28 -0.67
N PHE A 80 -8.97 -4.13 -0.36
CA PHE A 80 -10.30 -3.68 0.04
C PHE A 80 -10.24 -2.81 1.31
N THR A 81 -9.63 -3.30 2.38
CA THR A 81 -9.59 -2.59 3.66
C THR A 81 -8.74 -1.33 3.61
N LYS A 82 -7.69 -1.27 2.79
CA LYS A 82 -6.94 -0.04 2.49
C LYS A 82 -7.80 0.97 1.73
N SER A 83 -8.59 0.55 0.75
CA SER A 83 -9.52 1.45 0.04
C SER A 83 -10.54 2.08 0.99
N LEU A 84 -11.06 1.33 1.97
CA LEU A 84 -11.96 1.83 3.00
C LEU A 84 -11.26 2.80 3.97
N ALA A 85 -10.00 2.54 4.31
CA ALA A 85 -9.21 3.42 5.15
C ALA A 85 -9.01 4.80 4.49
N GLU A 86 -8.79 4.87 3.18
CA GLU A 86 -8.72 6.15 2.47
C GLU A 86 -10.01 6.97 2.57
N GLN A 87 -11.18 6.31 2.61
CA GLN A 87 -12.46 7.00 2.77
C GLN A 87 -12.61 7.61 4.16
N ILE A 88 -12.11 6.92 5.19
CA ILE A 88 -12.01 7.48 6.54
C ILE A 88 -11.12 8.73 6.48
N ILE A 89 -9.92 8.67 5.90
CA ILE A 89 -9.04 9.85 5.80
C ILE A 89 -9.74 10.99 5.06
N LYS A 90 -10.40 10.70 3.94
CA LYS A 90 -11.13 11.69 3.13
C LYS A 90 -12.20 12.42 3.94
N GLU A 91 -12.99 11.71 4.75
CA GLU A 91 -14.05 12.30 5.56
C GLU A 91 -13.52 13.24 6.66
N TYR A 92 -12.26 13.13 7.06
CA TYR A 92 -11.65 13.97 8.10
C TYR A 92 -10.70 15.04 7.56
N LYS A 93 -10.64 15.21 6.23
CA LYS A 93 -9.73 16.16 5.56
C LYS A 93 -9.87 17.61 6.05
N ASP A 94 -11.07 18.02 6.42
CA ASP A 94 -11.35 19.40 6.84
C ASP A 94 -11.07 19.62 8.32
N LYS A 95 -10.69 18.57 9.07
CA LYS A 95 -10.40 18.63 10.51
C LYS A 95 -8.94 18.45 10.86
N LEU A 96 -8.18 17.75 10.01
CA LEU A 96 -6.84 17.26 10.32
C LEU A 96 -5.88 17.52 9.14
N PRO A 97 -4.56 17.66 9.41
CA PRO A 97 -3.54 17.78 8.37
C PRO A 97 -3.25 16.43 7.72
N LEU A 98 -4.14 15.99 6.87
CA LEU A 98 -4.08 14.64 6.31
C LEU A 98 -3.23 14.61 5.03
N LEU A 99 -2.49 13.52 4.87
CA LEU A 99 -1.73 13.17 3.67
C LEU A 99 -1.88 11.67 3.45
N ILE A 100 -2.20 11.24 2.22
CA ILE A 100 -2.20 9.83 1.85
C ILE A 100 -0.97 9.54 1.02
N PHE A 101 -0.18 8.55 1.43
CA PHE A 101 0.94 8.04 0.64
C PHE A 101 0.60 6.64 0.14
N ARG A 102 0.62 6.41 -1.17
CA ARG A 102 0.31 5.15 -1.83
C ARG A 102 1.61 4.54 -2.40
N PRO A 103 2.32 3.69 -1.64
CA PRO A 103 3.43 2.93 -2.21
C PRO A 103 2.92 1.85 -3.17
N SER A 104 3.71 1.52 -4.18
CA SER A 104 3.56 0.27 -4.95
C SER A 104 4.19 -0.92 -4.20
N ILE A 105 4.56 -1.99 -4.89
CA ILE A 105 5.06 -3.20 -4.21
C ILE A 105 6.44 -2.91 -3.63
N VAL A 106 6.51 -2.84 -2.30
CA VAL A 106 7.76 -2.57 -1.61
C VAL A 106 8.68 -3.79 -1.66
N ILE A 107 9.93 -3.58 -2.03
CA ILE A 107 10.98 -4.60 -2.07
C ILE A 107 12.17 -4.20 -1.18
N SER A 108 13.18 -5.07 -1.12
CA SER A 108 14.39 -4.87 -0.32
C SER A 108 15.07 -3.52 -0.60
N SER A 109 15.77 -3.00 0.40
CA SER A 109 16.52 -1.75 0.30
C SER A 109 17.63 -1.81 -0.75
N ILE A 110 17.95 -0.65 -1.32
CA ILE A 110 19.15 -0.48 -2.15
C ILE A 110 20.35 -0.13 -1.26
N GLU A 111 20.18 0.81 -0.33
CA GLU A 111 21.27 1.40 0.45
C GLU A 111 21.05 1.22 1.97
N GLU A 112 19.90 1.62 2.50
CA GLU A 112 19.67 1.74 3.95
C GLU A 112 18.56 0.80 4.45
N PRO A 113 18.64 0.23 5.66
CA PRO A 113 19.75 0.36 6.62
C PRO A 113 21.01 -0.42 6.21
N VAL A 114 20.87 -1.45 5.39
CA VAL A 114 21.94 -2.14 4.66
C VAL A 114 21.40 -2.58 3.30
N PRO A 115 22.22 -2.72 2.24
CA PRO A 115 21.75 -3.21 0.95
C PRO A 115 21.09 -4.59 1.04
N GLY A 116 19.92 -4.76 0.41
CA GLY A 116 19.20 -6.04 0.40
C GLY A 116 18.43 -6.36 1.69
N TRP A 117 18.34 -5.43 2.64
CA TRP A 117 17.53 -5.61 3.84
C TRP A 117 16.06 -5.77 3.50
N VAL A 118 15.40 -6.70 4.18
CA VAL A 118 13.96 -6.92 4.11
C VAL A 118 13.45 -7.33 5.49
N ASP A 119 12.24 -6.91 5.83
CA ASP A 119 11.58 -7.26 7.09
C ASP A 119 10.86 -8.63 7.02
N ASN A 120 10.46 -9.05 5.82
CA ASN A 120 9.74 -10.29 5.59
C ASN A 120 9.98 -10.86 4.18
N PHE A 121 9.56 -12.11 3.95
CA PHE A 121 9.63 -12.76 2.63
C PHE A 121 8.27 -12.72 1.89
N ASN A 122 7.44 -11.72 2.13
CA ASN A 122 6.14 -11.64 1.48
C ASN A 122 6.26 -11.22 0.00
N GLY A 123 5.32 -11.70 -0.80
CA GLY A 123 5.18 -11.31 -2.20
C GLY A 123 6.43 -11.58 -3.05
N PRO A 124 6.99 -10.57 -3.75
CA PRO A 124 8.06 -10.77 -4.73
C PRO A 124 9.37 -11.25 -4.11
N ILE A 125 9.68 -10.89 -2.86
CA ILE A 125 10.93 -11.30 -2.20
C ILE A 125 10.93 -12.80 -1.92
N GLY A 126 9.82 -13.33 -1.37
CA GLY A 126 9.67 -14.77 -1.18
C GLY A 126 9.69 -15.54 -2.50
N MET A 127 9.04 -14.99 -3.54
CA MET A 127 9.07 -15.58 -4.88
C MET A 127 10.49 -15.65 -5.43
N LEU A 128 11.26 -14.56 -5.32
CA LEU A 128 12.64 -14.47 -5.79
C LEU A 128 13.54 -15.49 -5.07
N VAL A 129 13.44 -15.59 -3.74
CA VAL A 129 14.21 -16.55 -2.93
C VAL A 129 13.82 -17.98 -3.27
N ALA A 130 12.53 -18.30 -3.32
CA ALA A 130 12.03 -19.64 -3.60
C ALA A 130 12.37 -20.11 -5.02
N CYS A 131 12.39 -19.20 -5.99
CA CYS A 131 12.88 -19.46 -7.34
C CYS A 131 14.39 -19.70 -7.36
N GLY A 132 15.15 -18.90 -6.61
CA GLY A 132 16.60 -19.03 -6.49
C GLY A 132 16.99 -20.42 -6.01
N ILE A 133 16.41 -20.89 -4.90
CA ILE A 133 16.71 -22.22 -4.32
C ILE A 133 16.06 -23.40 -5.07
N GLY A 134 15.31 -23.15 -6.14
CA GLY A 134 14.71 -24.19 -6.99
C GLY A 134 13.43 -24.85 -6.45
N ILE A 135 12.85 -24.34 -5.35
CA ILE A 135 11.55 -24.82 -4.83
C ILE A 135 10.42 -24.33 -5.74
N PHE A 136 10.45 -23.08 -6.14
CA PHE A 136 9.42 -22.47 -6.96
C PHE A 136 9.80 -22.53 -8.45
N ARG A 137 9.22 -23.49 -9.17
CA ARG A 137 9.58 -23.77 -10.58
C ARG A 137 8.58 -23.22 -11.60
N THR A 138 7.32 -23.04 -11.20
CA THR A 138 6.22 -22.66 -12.07
C THR A 138 5.36 -21.62 -11.40
N SER A 139 5.04 -20.53 -12.11
CA SER A 139 4.07 -19.53 -11.69
C SER A 139 2.86 -19.58 -12.61
N TYR A 140 1.66 -19.48 -12.07
CA TYR A 140 0.45 -19.24 -12.86
C TYR A 140 0.29 -17.73 -13.07
N GLY A 141 0.47 -17.24 -14.29
CA GLY A 141 0.35 -15.82 -14.62
C GLY A 141 0.97 -15.47 -15.96
N GLU A 142 0.67 -14.26 -16.45
CA GLU A 142 1.25 -13.71 -17.67
C GLU A 142 2.63 -13.10 -17.35
N PRO A 143 3.73 -13.64 -17.90
CA PRO A 143 5.08 -13.16 -17.59
C PRO A 143 5.32 -11.70 -17.96
N ASN A 144 4.58 -11.18 -18.95
CA ASN A 144 4.72 -9.81 -19.44
C ASN A 144 3.95 -8.76 -18.61
N ILE A 145 3.25 -9.17 -17.55
CA ILE A 145 2.62 -8.20 -16.64
C ILE A 145 3.70 -7.40 -15.92
N ILE A 146 3.63 -6.08 -16.08
CA ILE A 146 4.45 -5.13 -15.34
C ILE A 146 3.97 -5.09 -13.89
N SER A 147 4.84 -5.49 -12.99
CA SER A 147 4.62 -5.34 -11.55
C SER A 147 5.49 -4.18 -11.08
N ASP A 148 4.86 -3.14 -10.53
CA ASP A 148 5.60 -1.96 -10.09
C ASP A 148 6.24 -2.20 -8.72
N PHE A 149 7.57 -2.19 -8.68
CA PHE A 149 8.35 -2.42 -7.47
C PHE A 149 9.11 -1.17 -7.06
N VAL A 150 9.13 -0.90 -5.76
CA VAL A 150 9.84 0.24 -5.16
C VAL A 150 10.66 -0.22 -3.95
N PRO A 151 11.96 0.11 -3.87
CA PRO A 151 12.77 -0.18 -2.69
C PRO A 151 12.26 0.50 -1.44
N VAL A 152 12.32 -0.19 -0.30
CA VAL A 152 11.83 0.31 0.99
C VAL A 152 12.48 1.61 1.44
N ASP A 153 13.78 1.77 1.23
CA ASP A 153 14.53 2.98 1.56
C ASP A 153 14.10 4.18 0.71
N ILE A 154 13.82 3.97 -0.58
CA ILE A 154 13.26 5.01 -1.44
C ILE A 154 11.85 5.41 -0.97
N VAL A 155 11.00 4.44 -0.63
CA VAL A 155 9.64 4.69 -0.11
C VAL A 155 9.70 5.50 1.17
N VAL A 156 10.57 5.14 2.12
CA VAL A 156 10.75 5.86 3.38
C VAL A 156 11.24 7.29 3.13
N ARG A 157 12.24 7.50 2.25
CA ARG A 157 12.71 8.85 1.88
C ARG A 157 11.58 9.68 1.27
N ALA A 158 10.80 9.10 0.36
CA ALA A 158 9.66 9.78 -0.25
C ALA A 158 8.58 10.16 0.78
N MET A 159 8.27 9.27 1.72
CA MET A 159 7.34 9.55 2.82
C MET A 159 7.84 10.67 3.72
N LEU A 160 9.13 10.68 4.07
CA LEU A 160 9.73 11.76 4.87
C LEU A 160 9.63 13.11 4.16
N ILE A 161 9.97 13.15 2.87
CA ILE A 161 9.89 14.37 2.04
C ILE A 161 8.44 14.85 1.92
N ALA A 162 7.49 13.96 1.63
CA ALA A 162 6.08 14.31 1.52
C ALA A 162 5.53 14.84 2.86
N THR A 163 5.87 14.20 3.98
CA THR A 163 5.50 14.66 5.33
C THR A 163 6.10 16.02 5.63
N TYR A 164 7.39 16.23 5.34
CA TYR A 164 8.07 17.50 5.57
C TYR A 164 7.43 18.62 4.76
N ARG A 165 7.21 18.41 3.46
CA ARG A 165 6.53 19.38 2.58
C ARG A 165 5.14 19.74 3.11
N LYS A 166 4.34 18.73 3.48
CA LYS A 166 3.01 18.94 4.06
C LYS A 166 3.06 19.74 5.36
N GLY A 167 4.09 19.53 6.18
CA GLY A 167 4.28 20.24 7.44
C GLY A 167 4.68 21.70 7.30
N LEU A 168 5.14 22.12 6.11
CA LEU A 168 5.47 23.52 5.80
C LEU A 168 4.27 24.33 5.29
N GLU A 169 3.17 23.69 4.90
CA GLU A 169 1.95 24.38 4.45
C GLU A 169 1.34 25.22 5.57
N ASN A 170 0.90 26.43 5.24
CA ASN A 170 0.43 27.38 6.22
C ASN A 170 -1.10 27.31 6.34
N ARG A 171 -1.58 26.53 7.31
CA ARG A 171 -3.02 26.21 7.43
C ARG A 171 -3.94 27.41 7.61
N ASP A 172 -3.42 28.54 8.07
CA ASP A 172 -4.23 29.73 8.30
C ASP A 172 -4.53 30.48 6.97
N ASN A 173 -3.74 30.25 5.93
CA ASN A 173 -3.85 30.93 4.63
C ASN A 173 -4.24 29.99 3.48
N ASP A 174 -3.96 28.70 3.59
CA ASP A 174 -4.21 27.71 2.54
C ASP A 174 -5.50 26.93 2.82
N GLU A 175 -6.35 26.71 1.80
CA GLU A 175 -7.48 25.79 1.93
C GLU A 175 -6.98 24.38 2.31
N PRO A 176 -7.63 23.68 3.25
CA PRO A 176 -7.24 22.34 3.66
C PRO A 176 -7.36 21.35 2.50
N LYS A 177 -6.25 21.17 1.78
CA LYS A 177 -6.14 20.25 0.66
C LYS A 177 -5.61 18.92 1.17
N LEU A 178 -6.43 17.88 1.05
CA LEU A 178 -5.94 16.52 1.26
C LEU A 178 -5.10 16.10 0.05
N GLU A 179 -3.81 15.94 0.29
CA GLU A 179 -2.85 15.50 -0.72
C GLU A 179 -2.79 13.97 -0.76
N VAL A 180 -2.68 13.43 -1.98
CA VAL A 180 -2.46 12.01 -2.24
C VAL A 180 -1.18 11.92 -3.05
N VAL A 181 -0.23 11.11 -2.63
CA VAL A 181 1.06 10.93 -3.31
C VAL A 181 1.24 9.47 -3.69
N ASN A 182 1.54 9.21 -4.97
CA ASN A 182 1.82 7.86 -5.46
C ASN A 182 3.33 7.60 -5.44
N GLY A 183 3.78 6.71 -4.55
CA GLY A 183 5.16 6.21 -4.49
C GLY A 183 5.35 5.02 -5.41
N ALA A 184 5.42 5.26 -6.72
CA ALA A 184 5.53 4.24 -7.76
C ALA A 184 6.70 4.54 -8.72
N ALA A 185 7.32 3.49 -9.28
CA ALA A 185 8.49 3.60 -10.17
C ALA A 185 8.20 3.20 -11.62
N SER A 186 6.93 2.94 -11.97
CA SER A 186 6.56 2.21 -13.18
C SER A 186 6.94 2.92 -14.47
N LYS A 187 7.02 4.26 -14.45
CA LYS A 187 7.47 5.09 -15.57
C LYS A 187 8.98 5.27 -15.65
N ILE A 188 9.72 4.91 -14.61
CA ILE A 188 11.18 5.05 -14.52
C ILE A 188 11.85 3.75 -14.93
N ARG A 189 11.44 2.63 -14.30
CA ARG A 189 12.03 1.31 -14.55
C ARG A 189 10.97 0.23 -14.37
N PRO A 190 10.13 -0.01 -15.39
CA PRO A 190 9.17 -1.11 -15.33
C PRO A 190 9.92 -2.43 -15.28
N ILE A 191 9.48 -3.34 -14.40
CA ILE A 191 9.97 -4.70 -14.32
C ILE A 191 8.76 -5.64 -14.47
N THR A 192 8.89 -6.59 -15.38
CA THR A 192 7.87 -7.61 -15.60
C THR A 192 8.01 -8.74 -14.57
N THR A 193 6.91 -9.45 -14.34
CA THR A 193 6.90 -10.61 -13.45
C THR A 193 7.88 -11.69 -13.93
N GLY A 194 8.01 -11.88 -15.24
CA GLY A 194 9.01 -12.76 -15.84
C GLY A 194 10.45 -12.35 -15.53
N GLU A 195 10.76 -11.05 -15.60
CA GLU A 195 12.10 -10.55 -15.26
C GLU A 195 12.47 -10.79 -13.80
N VAL A 196 11.54 -10.62 -12.85
CA VAL A 196 11.79 -10.92 -11.43
C VAL A 196 12.20 -12.38 -11.23
N ILE A 197 11.48 -13.30 -11.88
CA ILE A 197 11.78 -14.74 -11.83
C ILE A 197 13.17 -15.03 -12.39
N GLU A 198 13.50 -14.45 -13.55
CA GLU A 198 14.80 -14.63 -14.19
C GLU A 198 15.95 -14.02 -13.38
N ILE A 199 15.73 -12.87 -12.72
CA ILE A 199 16.68 -12.29 -11.78
C ILE A 199 16.93 -13.26 -10.62
N GLY A 200 15.89 -13.82 -10.01
CA GLY A 200 16.02 -14.81 -8.93
C GLY A 200 16.86 -16.03 -9.33
N LYS A 201 16.57 -16.62 -10.51
CA LYS A 201 17.35 -17.75 -11.05
C LYS A 201 18.82 -17.40 -11.29
N LYS A 202 19.09 -16.21 -11.84
CA LYS A 202 20.47 -15.75 -12.11
C LYS A 202 21.24 -15.47 -10.82
N SER A 203 20.60 -14.89 -9.82
CA SER A 203 21.23 -14.58 -8.52
C SER A 203 21.70 -15.83 -7.79
N TYR A 204 20.94 -16.93 -7.83
CA TYR A 204 21.37 -18.21 -7.25
C TYR A 204 22.56 -18.82 -8.01
N LYS A 205 22.53 -18.85 -9.35
CA LYS A 205 23.63 -19.38 -10.17
C LYS A 205 24.96 -18.65 -9.98
N ARG A 206 24.93 -17.37 -9.57
CA ARG A 206 26.14 -16.55 -9.34
C ARG A 206 26.71 -16.70 -7.93
N ASN A 207 25.89 -17.13 -6.96
CA ASN A 207 26.26 -17.24 -5.55
C ASN A 207 26.04 -18.66 -5.02
N SER A 208 26.12 -19.67 -5.90
CA SER A 208 26.08 -21.06 -5.49
C SER A 208 27.34 -21.36 -4.67
N PHE A 209 27.12 -21.70 -3.40
CA PHE A 209 28.15 -22.24 -2.50
C PHE A 209 28.81 -23.48 -3.11
#